data_AF-A0A0D1LD48-F1
#
_entry.id   AF-A0A0D1LD48-F1
#
_cell.length_a   1.000
_cell.length_b   1.000
_cell.length_c   1.000
_cell.angle_alpha   90.00
_cell.angle_beta   90.00
_cell.angle_gamma   90.00
#
_symmetry.space_group_name_H-M   'P 1'
#
loop_
_entity.id
_entity.type
_entity.pdbx_description
1 polymer ?
#
loop_
_entity_poly.entity_id
_entity_poly.type
_entity_poly.pdbx_seq_one_letter_code
_entity_poly.pdbx_strand_id
1 'polypeptide(L)'
;MAELTTVQARRIAVAAQGLYEPKPSGPVTRAHLKRLMSRIQVLQLDSVSVCVRAHYAPVFSRLGAYDRDALDALAWSHNARSPRQFIEYWAHEAALLPVDDWPLLRWRMREYTHGRWGTEIVKRNGDLAEKIVAAIAELGPSTAGQIEAHLEAEPRGAKGPWWGRSDTKWVAEALWSSGVLTTATRVGFARHYDLVERVLPAEVLAREISDDEAVRQLVLKAAGALGVGTEADIRDYFRLGARQVKPALAALVAEGELEAVTVDGTPAYLRAGQTVPRRDRGTALLCPFDPLIFFRPRVERLFGFHYRIEIYTPAAKRQFGYYVWPFLLDGRLVGRVDLKR
;
A
#
# COMPACT_ATOMS: atom_id res chain seq x y z
N MET A 1 27.01 -11.09 -15.41
CA MET A 1 25.64 -10.69 -15.07
C MET A 1 24.70 -11.53 -15.91
N ALA A 2 23.69 -12.18 -15.33
CA ALA A 2 22.77 -13.01 -16.12
C ALA A 2 21.83 -12.14 -16.95
N GLU A 3 21.59 -12.51 -18.21
CA GLU A 3 20.66 -11.82 -19.12
C GLU A 3 19.30 -12.53 -19.11
N LEU A 4 18.23 -11.75 -18.96
CA LEU A 4 16.85 -12.19 -19.07
C LEU A 4 16.17 -11.47 -20.24
N THR A 5 15.34 -12.18 -20.99
CA THR A 5 14.44 -11.53 -21.94
C THR A 5 13.28 -10.84 -21.22
N THR A 6 12.67 -9.83 -21.83
CA THR A 6 11.42 -9.22 -21.33
C THR A 6 10.33 -10.27 -21.08
N VAL A 7 10.25 -11.31 -21.92
CA VAL A 7 9.28 -12.41 -21.75
C VAL A 7 9.53 -13.19 -20.46
N GLN A 8 10.79 -13.52 -20.16
CA GLN A 8 11.16 -14.19 -18.91
C GLN A 8 10.89 -13.29 -17.71
N ALA A 9 11.28 -12.01 -17.78
CA ALA A 9 11.04 -11.04 -16.72
C ALA A 9 9.54 -10.85 -16.42
N ARG A 10 8.69 -10.80 -17.46
CA ARG A 10 7.23 -10.75 -17.32
C ARG A 10 6.69 -11.98 -16.58
N ARG A 11 7.14 -13.19 -16.96
CA ARG A 11 6.70 -14.43 -16.30
C ARG A 11 7.09 -14.47 -14.84
N ILE A 12 8.31 -14.04 -14.52
CA ILE A 12 8.79 -13.89 -13.13
C ILE A 12 7.89 -12.91 -12.37
N ALA A 13 7.59 -11.74 -12.94
CA ALA A 13 6.74 -10.73 -12.31
C ALA A 13 5.31 -11.24 -12.03
N VAL A 14 4.70 -11.93 -12.98
CA VAL A 14 3.35 -12.50 -12.82
C VAL A 14 3.34 -13.60 -11.74
N ALA A 15 4.38 -14.45 -11.69
CA ALA A 15 4.52 -15.46 -10.64
C ALA A 15 4.75 -14.86 -9.25
N ALA A 16 5.67 -13.90 -9.13
CA ALA A 16 5.94 -13.20 -7.89
C ALA A 16 4.68 -12.50 -7.32
N GLN A 17 3.76 -12.08 -8.19
CA GLN A 17 2.49 -11.45 -7.81
C GLN A 17 1.35 -12.42 -7.45
N GLY A 18 1.59 -13.74 -7.51
CA GLY A 18 0.60 -14.76 -7.14
C GLY A 18 -0.49 -15.00 -8.19
N LEU A 19 -0.19 -14.68 -9.45
CA LEU A 19 -1.10 -14.85 -10.58
C LEU A 19 -0.74 -16.06 -11.45
N TYR A 20 0.33 -16.79 -11.11
CA TYR A 20 0.78 -17.96 -11.87
C TYR A 20 0.16 -19.26 -11.38
N GLU A 21 -0.05 -19.35 -10.06
CA GLU A 21 -0.64 -20.50 -9.40
C GLU A 21 -2.16 -20.57 -9.65
N PRO A 22 -2.74 -21.79 -9.66
CA PRO A 22 -4.19 -21.93 -9.69
C PRO A 22 -4.82 -21.29 -8.44
N LYS A 23 -6.02 -20.75 -8.61
CA LYS A 23 -6.83 -20.27 -7.49
C LYS A 23 -7.17 -21.43 -6.55
N PRO A 24 -7.39 -21.17 -5.25
CA PRO A 24 -7.89 -22.19 -4.33
C PRO A 24 -9.16 -22.86 -4.87
N SER A 25 -9.27 -24.18 -4.73
CA SER A 25 -10.45 -24.95 -5.14
C SER A 25 -11.62 -24.83 -4.15
N GLY A 26 -11.35 -24.45 -2.90
CA GLY A 26 -12.33 -24.24 -1.84
C GLY A 26 -12.40 -22.78 -1.36
N PRO A 27 -13.15 -22.52 -0.28
CA PRO A 27 -13.31 -21.17 0.27
C PRO A 27 -11.97 -20.51 0.60
N VAL A 28 -11.88 -19.20 0.33
CA VAL A 28 -10.71 -18.41 0.70
C VAL A 28 -10.64 -18.28 2.22
N THR A 29 -9.54 -18.72 2.82
CA THR A 29 -9.33 -18.70 4.27
C THR A 29 -8.47 -17.50 4.71
N ARG A 30 -8.46 -17.20 6.00
CA ARG A 30 -7.54 -16.21 6.59
C ARG A 30 -6.07 -16.51 6.27
N ALA A 31 -5.68 -17.78 6.20
CA ALA A 31 -4.32 -18.19 5.84
C ALA A 31 -3.97 -17.82 4.38
N HIS A 32 -4.95 -17.88 3.46
CA HIS A 32 -4.77 -17.44 2.08
C HIS A 32 -4.54 -15.93 2.01
N LEU A 33 -5.31 -15.14 2.76
CA LEU A 33 -5.17 -13.69 2.83
C LEU A 33 -3.81 -13.28 3.39
N LYS A 34 -3.37 -13.91 4.50
CA LYS A 34 -2.05 -13.66 5.08
C LYS A 34 -0.91 -14.00 4.12
N ARG A 35 -0.98 -15.14 3.44
CA ARG A 35 0.04 -15.55 2.46
C ARG A 35 0.05 -14.65 1.22
N LEU A 36 -1.12 -14.17 0.79
CA LEU A 36 -1.18 -13.19 -0.29
C LEU A 36 -0.51 -11.89 0.16
N MET A 37 -0.88 -11.36 1.33
CA MET A 37 -0.27 -10.13 1.86
C MET A 37 1.24 -10.28 2.04
N SER A 38 1.73 -11.42 2.54
CA SER A 38 3.19 -11.66 2.66
C SER A 38 3.90 -11.82 1.32
N ARG A 39 3.16 -11.95 0.21
CA ARG A 39 3.70 -12.02 -1.15
C ARG A 39 3.69 -10.64 -1.80
N ILE A 40 2.54 -9.98 -1.85
CA ILE A 40 2.37 -8.68 -2.54
C ILE A 40 2.60 -7.47 -1.64
N GLN A 41 2.85 -7.66 -0.34
CA GLN A 41 3.20 -6.69 0.71
C GLN A 41 2.22 -5.54 0.99
N VAL A 42 1.50 -5.04 -0.02
CA VAL A 42 0.65 -3.87 0.06
C VAL A 42 -0.65 -4.05 -0.70
N LEU A 43 -1.73 -3.48 -0.15
CA LEU A 43 -2.98 -3.23 -0.87
C LEU A 43 -3.30 -1.75 -0.75
N GLN A 44 -3.20 -1.01 -1.85
CA GLN A 44 -3.52 0.42 -1.84
C GLN A 44 -5.00 0.65 -1.55
N LEU A 45 -5.28 1.46 -0.53
CA LEU A 45 -6.61 1.95 -0.20
C LEU A 45 -6.94 3.13 -1.09
N ASP A 46 -8.10 3.06 -1.74
CA ASP A 46 -8.60 4.14 -2.59
C ASP A 46 -10.12 4.23 -2.45
N SER A 47 -10.64 5.45 -2.44
CA SER A 47 -12.07 5.72 -2.21
C SER A 47 -12.93 5.42 -3.43
N VAL A 48 -12.33 5.30 -4.63
CA VAL A 48 -13.11 5.11 -5.86
C VAL A 48 -13.77 3.74 -5.86
N SER A 49 -15.09 3.73 -5.99
CA SER A 49 -15.91 2.53 -5.93
C SER A 49 -16.81 2.40 -7.16
N VAL A 50 -16.21 2.41 -8.36
CA VAL A 50 -16.97 2.20 -9.61
C VAL A 50 -17.52 0.77 -9.70
N CYS A 51 -16.71 -0.22 -9.32
CA CYS A 51 -17.13 -1.63 -9.18
C CYS A 51 -16.96 -2.08 -7.72
N VAL A 52 -15.75 -1.94 -7.20
CA VAL A 52 -15.40 -2.19 -5.80
C VAL A 52 -14.25 -1.25 -5.43
N ARG A 53 -14.08 -0.95 -4.13
CA ARG A 53 -12.89 -0.21 -3.68
C ARG A 53 -11.62 -0.99 -4.00
N ALA A 54 -10.58 -0.25 -4.36
CA ALA A 54 -9.41 -0.80 -5.02
C ALA A 54 -8.73 -1.94 -4.25
N HIS A 55 -8.57 -1.83 -2.93
CA HIS A 55 -7.84 -2.80 -2.10
C HIS A 55 -8.47 -4.20 -2.07
N TYR A 56 -9.77 -4.31 -2.35
CA TYR A 56 -10.43 -5.62 -2.41
C TYR A 56 -10.14 -6.39 -3.70
N ALA A 57 -9.83 -5.66 -4.79
CA ALA A 57 -9.73 -6.25 -6.12
C ALA A 57 -8.48 -7.13 -6.31
N PRO A 58 -7.26 -6.74 -5.87
CA PRO A 58 -6.09 -7.61 -6.01
C PRO A 58 -6.28 -8.96 -5.33
N VAL A 59 -6.98 -9.01 -4.19
CA VAL A 59 -7.32 -10.25 -3.49
C VAL A 59 -8.19 -11.15 -4.38
N PHE A 60 -9.24 -10.60 -4.97
CA PHE A 60 -10.10 -11.34 -5.91
C PHE A 60 -9.32 -11.83 -7.14
N SER A 61 -8.44 -10.99 -7.70
CA SER A 61 -7.65 -11.31 -8.89
C SER A 61 -6.74 -12.54 -8.66
N ARG A 62 -6.18 -12.70 -7.44
CA ARG A 62 -5.31 -13.85 -7.10
C ARG A 62 -6.07 -15.04 -6.53
N LEU A 63 -7.11 -14.82 -5.71
CA LEU A 63 -7.73 -15.88 -4.90
C LEU A 63 -9.14 -16.26 -5.37
N GLY A 64 -9.78 -15.47 -6.23
CA GLY A 64 -11.18 -15.64 -6.60
C GLY A 64 -12.14 -15.02 -5.59
N ALA A 65 -13.41 -15.45 -5.62
CA ALA A 65 -14.44 -14.95 -4.72
C ALA A 65 -14.04 -15.23 -3.25
N TYR A 66 -14.18 -14.21 -2.41
CA TYR A 66 -13.87 -14.29 -0.98
C TYR A 66 -14.78 -13.36 -0.20
N ASP A 67 -14.91 -13.64 1.10
CA ASP A 67 -15.60 -12.75 2.02
C ASP A 67 -14.72 -11.54 2.35
N ARG A 68 -15.19 -10.34 1.99
CA ARG A 68 -14.47 -9.08 2.26
C ARG A 68 -14.39 -8.77 3.75
N ASP A 69 -15.36 -9.21 4.54
CA ASP A 69 -15.36 -9.03 5.98
C ASP A 69 -14.20 -9.82 6.62
N ALA A 70 -13.75 -10.90 5.99
CA ALA A 70 -12.56 -11.62 6.42
C ALA A 70 -11.27 -10.79 6.22
N LEU A 71 -11.18 -9.98 5.15
CA LEU A 71 -10.05 -9.05 4.96
C LEU A 71 -10.13 -7.89 5.94
N ASP A 72 -11.32 -7.30 6.10
CA ASP A 72 -11.57 -6.19 7.01
C ASP A 72 -11.35 -6.60 8.48
N ALA A 73 -11.68 -7.83 8.87
CA ALA A 73 -11.37 -8.35 10.20
C ALA A 73 -9.86 -8.45 10.46
N LEU A 74 -9.05 -8.77 9.44
CA LEU A 74 -7.58 -8.82 9.59
C LEU A 74 -6.97 -7.42 9.73
N ALA A 75 -7.61 -6.41 9.14
CA ALA A 75 -7.15 -5.03 9.13
C ALA A 75 -7.68 -4.19 10.30
N TRP A 76 -8.94 -4.37 10.71
CA TRP A 76 -9.68 -3.43 11.56
C TRP A 76 -10.19 -4.03 12.88
N SER A 77 -10.00 -5.33 13.09
CA SER A 77 -10.35 -5.99 14.36
C SER A 77 -9.10 -6.39 15.14
N HIS A 78 -9.14 -6.23 16.45
CA HIS A 78 -8.07 -6.66 17.35
C HIS A 78 -8.64 -7.07 18.71
N ASN A 79 -8.21 -8.23 19.22
CA ASN A 79 -8.37 -8.61 20.62
C ASN A 79 -7.28 -9.62 20.99
N ALA A 80 -7.18 -9.97 22.28
CA ALA A 80 -6.14 -10.87 22.79
C ALA A 80 -6.11 -12.26 22.12
N ARG A 81 -7.24 -12.77 21.59
CA ARG A 81 -7.31 -14.08 20.91
C ARG A 81 -7.09 -13.99 19.40
N SER A 82 -7.28 -12.82 18.81
CA SER A 82 -7.14 -12.57 17.38
C SER A 82 -6.39 -11.26 17.19
N PRO A 83 -5.05 -11.27 17.32
CA PRO A 83 -4.25 -10.07 17.15
C PRO A 83 -4.42 -9.50 15.75
N ARG A 84 -4.31 -8.17 15.62
CA ARG A 84 -4.40 -7.47 14.33
C ARG A 84 -3.34 -8.05 13.40
N GLN A 85 -3.66 -8.20 12.12
CA GLN A 85 -2.74 -8.80 11.15
C GLN A 85 -2.27 -7.79 10.11
N PHE A 86 -3.11 -6.81 9.76
CA PHE A 86 -2.77 -5.73 8.84
C PHE A 86 -2.98 -4.38 9.48
N ILE A 87 -2.22 -3.38 9.01
CA ILE A 87 -2.33 -1.99 9.42
C ILE A 87 -2.40 -1.09 8.21
N GLU A 88 -3.02 0.07 8.38
CA GLU A 88 -2.98 1.15 7.40
C GLU A 88 -1.81 2.09 7.66
N TYR A 89 -1.01 2.39 6.64
CA TYR A 89 -0.04 3.49 6.69
C TYR A 89 0.32 4.02 5.29
N TRP A 90 1.13 5.08 5.23
CA TRP A 90 1.80 5.52 4.01
C TRP A 90 2.91 4.54 3.62
N ALA A 91 2.64 3.60 2.70
CA ALA A 91 3.61 2.63 2.18
C ALA A 91 3.94 2.91 0.70
N HIS A 92 3.08 2.52 -0.24
CA HIS A 92 3.12 2.99 -1.64
C HIS A 92 2.30 4.29 -1.81
N GLU A 93 1.12 4.28 -1.20
CA GLU A 93 0.28 5.42 -0.85
C GLU A 93 -0.39 5.03 0.48
N ALA A 94 -1.61 5.50 0.78
CA ALA A 94 -2.39 4.89 1.85
C ALA A 94 -2.64 3.43 1.49
N ALA A 95 -2.13 2.50 2.28
CA ALA A 95 -2.20 1.08 1.96
C ALA A 95 -2.35 0.24 3.23
N LEU A 96 -2.95 -0.93 3.08
CA LEU A 96 -2.83 -2.02 4.03
C LEU A 96 -1.50 -2.74 3.82
N LEU A 97 -0.81 -3.08 4.91
CA LEU A 97 0.43 -3.85 4.95
C LEU A 97 0.41 -4.81 6.16
N PRO A 98 1.26 -5.85 6.21
CA PRO A 98 1.46 -6.65 7.42
C PRO A 98 1.74 -5.77 8.65
N VAL A 99 1.11 -6.09 9.77
CA VAL A 99 1.30 -5.32 11.02
C VAL A 99 2.77 -5.34 11.48
N ASP A 100 3.46 -6.45 11.27
CA ASP A 100 4.87 -6.65 11.65
C ASP A 100 5.84 -5.76 10.87
N ASP A 101 5.38 -5.19 9.74
CA ASP A 101 6.17 -4.30 8.90
C ASP A 101 5.99 -2.82 9.29
N TRP A 102 5.06 -2.50 10.20
CA TRP A 102 4.87 -1.13 10.67
C TRP A 102 6.15 -0.47 11.23
N PRO A 103 6.99 -1.17 12.03
CA PRO A 103 8.23 -0.58 12.53
C PRO A 103 9.23 -0.20 11.43
N LEU A 104 9.15 -0.83 10.25
CA LEU A 104 9.99 -0.50 9.09
C LEU A 104 9.70 0.89 8.54
N LEU A 105 8.60 1.53 8.95
CA LEU A 105 8.16 2.83 8.46
C LEU A 105 8.37 3.96 9.48
N ARG A 106 9.03 3.69 10.62
CA ARG A 106 9.29 4.73 11.65
C ARG A 106 10.16 5.88 11.16
N TRP A 107 11.11 5.62 10.27
CA TRP A 107 11.91 6.69 9.66
C TRP A 107 11.01 7.71 8.96
N ARG A 108 9.98 7.24 8.25
CA ARG A 108 8.99 8.07 7.56
C ARG A 108 8.06 8.78 8.54
N MET A 109 7.71 8.13 9.64
CA MET A 109 6.93 8.76 10.72
C MET A 109 7.67 9.97 11.31
N ARG A 110 8.99 9.87 11.50
CA ARG A 110 9.82 11.00 11.94
C ARG A 110 9.90 12.13 10.90
N GLU A 111 9.89 11.80 9.61
CA GLU A 111 9.81 12.81 8.54
C GLU A 111 8.45 13.52 8.52
N TYR A 112 7.38 12.84 8.94
CA TYR A 112 6.00 13.34 8.91
C TYR A 112 5.48 13.86 10.25
N THR A 113 6.35 14.28 11.16
CA THR A 113 5.96 14.90 12.45
C THR A 113 4.98 16.06 12.28
N HIS A 114 5.15 16.87 11.22
CA HIS A 114 4.24 17.97 10.88
C HIS A 114 3.28 17.60 9.73
N GLY A 115 3.09 16.31 9.47
CA GLY A 115 2.26 15.77 8.40
C GLY A 115 2.97 15.69 7.04
N ARG A 116 2.43 14.80 6.19
CA ARG A 116 2.87 14.65 4.78
C ARG A 116 2.50 15.87 3.92
N TRP A 117 1.44 16.59 4.30
CA TRP A 117 0.94 17.80 3.64
C TRP A 117 0.37 18.76 4.69
N GLY A 118 0.24 20.04 4.35
CA GLY A 118 -0.32 21.05 5.25
C GLY A 118 0.60 21.37 6.43
N THR A 119 1.92 21.21 6.27
CA THR A 119 2.92 21.33 7.34
C THR A 119 2.83 22.62 8.13
N GLU A 120 2.59 23.74 7.44
CA GLU A 120 2.49 25.06 8.08
C GLU A 120 1.22 25.20 8.93
N ILE A 121 0.12 24.53 8.56
CA ILE A 121 -1.10 24.49 9.36
C ILE A 121 -0.83 23.71 10.66
N VAL A 122 -0.15 22.57 10.56
CA VAL A 122 0.15 21.71 11.71
C VAL A 122 1.11 22.40 12.67
N LYS A 123 2.19 23.02 12.17
CA LYS A 123 3.14 23.79 12.98
C LYS A 123 2.49 24.93 13.77
N ARG A 124 1.51 25.62 13.16
CA ARG A 124 0.78 26.72 13.82
C ARG A 124 -0.17 26.23 14.91
N ASN A 125 -0.55 24.96 14.87
CA ASN A 125 -1.58 24.36 15.72
C ASN A 125 -0.99 23.29 16.66
N GLY A 126 0.17 23.56 17.27
CA GLY A 126 0.82 22.65 18.23
C GLY A 126 -0.09 22.24 19.39
N ASP A 127 -0.71 23.23 20.07
CA ASP A 127 -1.64 22.99 21.18
C ASP A 127 -2.86 22.15 20.77
N LEU A 128 -3.30 22.25 19.51
CA LEU A 128 -4.41 21.45 19.00
C LEU A 128 -4.02 19.97 18.90
N ALA A 129 -2.75 19.65 18.65
CA ALA A 129 -2.28 18.28 18.60
C ALA A 129 -2.42 17.58 19.95
N GLU A 130 -2.03 18.25 21.04
CA GLU A 130 -2.19 17.74 22.40
C GLU A 130 -3.66 17.56 22.77
N LYS A 131 -4.52 18.53 22.42
CA LYS A 131 -5.97 18.44 22.62
C LYS A 131 -6.60 17.28 21.87
N ILE A 132 -6.18 17.01 20.63
CA ILE A 132 -6.69 15.88 19.84
C ILE A 132 -6.29 14.55 20.49
N VAL A 133 -5.05 14.42 20.97
CA VAL A 133 -4.59 13.20 21.66
C VAL A 133 -5.40 12.97 22.94
N ALA A 134 -5.62 14.02 23.74
CA ALA A 134 -6.44 13.95 24.95
C ALA A 134 -7.90 13.57 24.64
N ALA A 135 -8.52 14.21 23.64
CA ALA A 135 -9.87 13.88 23.21
C ALA A 135 -10.01 12.43 22.76
N ILE A 136 -9.05 11.89 22.00
CA ILE A 136 -9.05 10.48 21.58
C ILE A 136 -8.84 9.55 22.79
N ALA A 137 -8.01 9.92 23.76
CA ALA A 137 -7.81 9.13 24.96
C ALA A 137 -9.11 8.91 25.74
N GLU A 138 -9.99 9.92 25.76
CA GLU A 138 -11.32 9.91 26.39
C GLU A 138 -12.40 9.22 25.53
N LEU A 139 -12.53 9.62 24.27
CA LEU A 139 -13.58 9.15 23.36
C LEU A 139 -13.34 7.72 22.85
N GLY A 140 -12.07 7.31 22.76
CA GLY A 140 -11.66 6.17 21.97
C GLY A 140 -11.70 6.44 20.45
N PRO A 141 -11.78 5.39 19.61
CA PRO A 141 -11.74 5.50 18.15
C PRO A 141 -12.73 6.51 17.58
N SER A 142 -12.22 7.60 17.00
CA SER A 142 -13.05 8.74 16.57
C SER A 142 -12.64 9.29 15.20
N THR A 143 -13.61 9.74 14.41
CA THR A 143 -13.35 10.52 13.19
C THR A 143 -12.89 11.94 13.54
N ALA A 144 -12.26 12.63 12.59
CA ALA A 144 -11.89 14.03 12.76
C ALA A 144 -13.09 14.94 13.12
N GLY A 145 -14.27 14.67 12.57
CA GLY A 145 -15.48 15.43 12.88
C GLY A 145 -16.03 15.16 14.28
N GLN A 146 -15.90 13.92 14.80
CA GLN A 146 -16.26 13.61 16.18
C GLN A 146 -15.30 14.26 17.18
N ILE A 147 -14.00 14.26 16.86
CA ILE A 147 -12.99 14.97 17.65
C ILE A 147 -13.28 16.47 17.67
N GLU A 148 -13.58 17.07 16.51
CA GLU A 148 -13.94 18.48 16.40
C GLU A 148 -15.18 18.82 17.23
N ALA A 149 -16.24 18.01 17.15
CA ALA A 149 -17.45 18.22 17.96
C ALA A 149 -17.20 18.11 19.48
N HIS A 150 -16.30 17.22 19.91
CA HIS A 150 -15.90 17.11 21.33
C HIS A 150 -15.12 18.33 21.79
N LEU A 151 -14.20 18.83 20.95
CA LEU A 151 -13.41 20.03 21.25
C LEU A 151 -14.26 21.32 21.21
N GLU A 152 -15.28 21.39 20.35
CA GLU A 152 -16.23 22.52 20.26
C GLU A 152 -17.25 22.53 21.40
N ALA A 153 -17.49 21.39 22.07
CA ALA A 153 -18.28 21.35 23.31
C ALA A 153 -17.57 22.08 24.47
N GLU A 154 -16.29 22.43 24.31
CA GLU A 154 -15.57 23.38 25.16
C GLU A 154 -15.67 24.82 24.62
N PRO A 155 -15.82 25.85 25.47
CA PRO A 155 -16.21 27.18 25.01
C PRO A 155 -15.07 27.96 24.34
N ARG A 156 -15.03 28.02 22.98
CA ARG A 156 -14.67 29.23 22.19
C ARG A 156 -14.69 29.06 20.66
N GLY A 157 -15.29 30.06 19.98
CA GLY A 157 -14.63 30.86 18.93
C GLY A 157 -14.70 30.44 17.44
N ALA A 158 -15.61 31.09 16.70
CA ALA A 158 -15.70 31.34 15.24
C ALA A 158 -15.24 30.28 14.21
N LYS A 159 -16.21 29.86 13.38
CA LYS A 159 -16.08 28.93 12.24
C LYS A 159 -15.25 29.51 11.08
N GLY A 160 -14.27 28.74 10.61
CA GLY A 160 -13.62 28.94 9.31
C GLY A 160 -14.49 28.47 8.12
N PRO A 161 -14.09 28.78 6.87
CA PRO A 161 -14.89 28.50 5.68
C PRO A 161 -15.11 26.99 5.44
N TRP A 162 -16.34 26.64 5.06
CA TRP A 162 -16.89 25.27 4.94
C TRP A 162 -16.22 24.40 3.86
N TRP A 163 -15.47 25.00 2.94
CA TRP A 163 -14.83 24.31 1.80
C TRP A 163 -13.31 24.20 1.99
N GLY A 164 -12.93 23.44 3.03
CA GLY A 164 -11.55 23.07 3.34
C GLY A 164 -11.53 21.94 4.38
N ARG A 165 -10.41 21.21 4.49
CA ARG A 165 -10.19 20.34 5.65
C ARG A 165 -10.05 21.25 6.89
N SER A 166 -10.76 20.95 7.97
CA SER A 166 -10.58 21.67 9.25
C SER A 166 -9.16 21.50 9.78
N ASP A 167 -8.70 22.44 10.61
CA ASP A 167 -7.40 22.34 11.29
C ASP A 167 -7.32 21.04 12.10
N THR A 168 -8.41 20.64 12.76
CA THR A 168 -8.54 19.34 13.43
C THR A 168 -8.25 18.18 12.48
N LYS A 169 -8.81 18.21 11.27
CA LYS A 169 -8.55 17.18 10.25
C LYS A 169 -7.12 17.22 9.72
N TRP A 170 -6.46 18.36 9.65
CA TRP A 170 -5.05 18.44 9.27
C TRP A 170 -4.15 17.87 10.37
N VAL A 171 -4.35 18.31 11.60
CA VAL A 171 -3.53 17.91 12.76
C VAL A 171 -3.75 16.42 13.09
N ALA A 172 -4.97 15.90 13.07
CA ALA A 172 -5.22 14.46 13.27
C ALA A 172 -4.53 13.58 12.21
N GLU A 173 -4.40 14.06 10.97
CA GLU A 173 -3.69 13.33 9.92
C GLU A 173 -2.18 13.47 10.00
N ALA A 174 -1.68 14.57 10.56
CA ALA A 174 -0.27 14.69 10.91
C ALA A 174 0.09 13.73 12.05
N LEU A 175 -0.71 13.69 13.12
CA LEU A 175 -0.56 12.74 14.23
C LEU A 175 -0.64 11.28 13.76
N TRP A 176 -1.51 10.99 12.79
CA TRP A 176 -1.56 9.67 12.15
C TRP A 176 -0.31 9.37 11.30
N SER A 177 0.15 10.35 10.52
CA SER A 177 1.34 10.20 9.66
C SER A 177 2.62 10.07 10.49
N SER A 178 2.69 10.71 11.66
CA SER A 178 3.81 10.66 12.60
C SER A 178 3.79 9.45 13.54
N GLY A 179 2.75 8.61 13.45
CA GLY A 179 2.64 7.38 14.23
C GLY A 179 2.18 7.58 15.68
N VAL A 180 1.75 8.79 16.08
CA VAL A 180 1.08 9.02 17.38
C VAL A 180 -0.32 8.41 17.38
N LEU A 181 -1.04 8.62 16.28
CA LEU A 181 -2.33 7.97 16.02
C LEU A 181 -2.17 6.89 14.94
N THR A 182 -3.11 5.97 14.90
CA THR A 182 -3.27 5.03 13.79
C THR A 182 -4.74 4.83 13.45
N THR A 183 -5.02 4.04 12.41
CA THR A 183 -6.39 3.66 12.05
C THR A 183 -6.86 2.50 12.91
N ALA A 184 -7.70 2.77 13.91
CA ALA A 184 -8.38 1.71 14.65
C ALA A 184 -9.35 0.95 13.74
N THR A 185 -10.22 1.67 13.04
CA THR A 185 -11.17 1.07 12.09
C THR A 185 -11.56 2.07 11.01
N ARG A 186 -12.28 1.56 10.00
CA ARG A 186 -12.97 2.37 9.00
C ARG A 186 -14.45 2.02 9.00
N VAL A 187 -15.30 3.03 9.13
CA VAL A 187 -16.75 2.89 8.90
C VAL A 187 -17.04 3.62 7.60
N GLY A 188 -17.60 2.90 6.62
CA GLY A 188 -17.56 3.38 5.24
C GLY A 188 -16.11 3.59 4.81
N PHE A 189 -15.75 4.81 4.40
CA PHE A 189 -14.35 5.18 4.10
C PHE A 189 -13.78 6.22 5.08
N ALA A 190 -14.51 6.52 6.16
CA ALA A 190 -14.06 7.43 7.20
C ALA A 190 -13.10 6.70 8.14
N ARG A 191 -11.93 7.29 8.36
CA ARG A 191 -10.94 6.79 9.32
C ARG A 191 -11.36 7.16 10.73
N HIS A 192 -11.42 6.17 11.61
CA HIS A 192 -11.46 6.39 13.06
C HIS A 192 -10.04 6.27 13.59
N TYR A 193 -9.54 7.39 14.11
CA TYR A 193 -8.22 7.49 14.72
C TYR A 193 -8.29 6.98 16.16
N ASP A 194 -7.25 6.28 16.57
CA ASP A 194 -7.01 5.96 17.98
C ASP A 194 -5.50 6.03 18.24
N LEU A 195 -5.12 6.02 19.51
CA LEU A 195 -3.74 5.96 19.97
C LEU A 195 -3.07 4.69 19.44
N VAL A 196 -1.84 4.81 18.94
CA VAL A 196 -1.12 3.70 18.31
C VAL A 196 -0.98 2.50 19.26
N GLU A 197 -0.75 2.74 20.55
CA GLU A 197 -0.59 1.74 21.60
C GLU A 197 -1.87 1.00 21.98
N ARG A 198 -3.05 1.55 21.65
CA ARG A 198 -4.33 0.86 21.83
C ARG A 198 -4.66 -0.07 20.67
N VAL A 199 -4.05 0.15 19.50
CA VAL A 199 -4.39 -0.56 18.26
C VAL A 199 -3.36 -1.61 17.87
N LEU A 200 -2.07 -1.31 18.07
CA LEU A 200 -0.98 -2.21 17.69
C LEU A 200 -0.67 -3.23 18.80
N PRO A 201 -0.27 -4.47 18.43
CA PRO A 201 0.34 -5.39 19.39
C PRO A 201 1.58 -4.75 20.04
N ALA A 202 1.73 -4.94 21.35
CA ALA A 202 2.79 -4.30 22.14
C ALA A 202 4.19 -4.66 21.62
N GLU A 203 4.38 -5.90 21.16
CA GLU A 203 5.64 -6.38 20.57
C GLU A 203 5.99 -5.68 19.25
N VAL A 204 4.99 -5.32 18.45
CA VAL A 204 5.20 -4.54 17.21
C VAL A 204 5.58 -3.11 17.57
N LEU A 205 4.88 -2.52 18.56
CA LEU A 205 5.17 -1.16 19.02
C LEU A 205 6.55 -1.05 19.69
N ALA A 206 6.99 -2.06 20.43
CA ALA A 206 8.27 -2.05 21.13
C ALA A 206 9.48 -2.34 20.21
N ARG A 207 9.26 -2.96 19.04
CA ARG A 207 10.35 -3.39 18.15
C ARG A 207 11.11 -2.21 17.55
N GLU A 208 12.38 -2.03 17.91
CA GLU A 208 13.26 -1.02 17.31
C GLU A 208 14.06 -1.60 16.15
N ILE A 209 14.17 -0.84 15.06
CA ILE A 209 14.92 -1.19 13.85
C ILE A 209 15.62 0.08 13.37
N SER A 210 16.89 -0.02 13.01
CA SER A 210 17.62 1.10 12.40
C SER A 210 17.05 1.43 11.03
N ASP A 211 17.23 2.68 10.59
CA ASP A 211 16.71 3.13 9.29
C ASP A 211 17.31 2.33 8.12
N ASP A 212 18.61 2.01 8.21
CA ASP A 212 19.31 1.23 7.20
C ASP A 212 18.74 -0.19 7.10
N GLU A 213 18.50 -0.85 8.23
CA GLU A 213 17.91 -2.20 8.22
C GLU A 213 16.44 -2.18 7.79
N ALA A 214 15.70 -1.14 8.18
CA ALA A 214 14.32 -0.95 7.73
C ALA A 214 14.23 -0.79 6.21
N VAL A 215 15.07 0.07 5.63
CA VAL A 215 15.18 0.26 4.19
C VAL A 215 15.64 -1.03 3.51
N ARG A 216 16.64 -1.73 4.06
CA ARG A 216 17.13 -3.01 3.52
C ARG A 216 16.01 -4.05 3.42
N GLN A 217 15.23 -4.22 4.49
CA GLN A 217 14.09 -5.14 4.50
C GLN A 217 12.99 -4.74 3.52
N LEU A 218 12.67 -3.44 3.41
CA LEU A 218 11.68 -2.94 2.45
C LEU A 218 12.14 -3.17 1.00
N VAL A 219 13.43 -2.95 0.70
CA VAL A 219 14.02 -3.21 -0.62
C VAL A 219 13.95 -4.70 -0.96
N LEU A 220 14.29 -5.58 -0.01
CA LEU A 220 14.19 -7.03 -0.22
C LEU A 220 12.75 -7.50 -0.43
N LYS A 221 11.80 -6.98 0.36
CA LYS A 221 10.37 -7.25 0.20
C LYS A 221 9.84 -6.78 -1.14
N ALA A 222 10.21 -5.58 -1.58
CA ALA A 222 9.84 -5.04 -2.88
C ALA A 222 10.40 -5.90 -4.03
N ALA A 223 11.69 -6.25 -3.96
CA ALA A 223 12.32 -7.13 -4.95
C ALA A 223 11.64 -8.50 -5.02
N GLY A 224 11.30 -9.09 -3.86
CA GLY A 224 10.55 -10.36 -3.79
C GLY A 224 9.15 -10.26 -4.40
N ALA A 225 8.40 -9.20 -4.09
CA ALA A 225 7.05 -8.99 -4.62
C ALA A 225 7.06 -8.70 -6.13
N LEU A 226 8.09 -8.01 -6.63
CA LEU A 226 8.28 -7.74 -8.06
C LEU A 226 8.85 -8.94 -8.82
N GLY A 227 9.53 -9.85 -8.11
CA GLY A 227 10.31 -10.98 -8.64
C GLY A 227 11.61 -10.53 -9.29
N VAL A 228 11.53 -9.65 -10.30
CA VAL A 228 12.66 -8.98 -10.95
C VAL A 228 12.30 -7.52 -11.20
N GLY A 229 13.18 -6.58 -10.91
CA GLY A 229 12.90 -5.15 -11.12
C GLY A 229 14.14 -4.29 -11.24
N THR A 230 14.00 -3.16 -11.93
CA THR A 230 15.04 -2.12 -11.95
C THR A 230 15.11 -1.43 -10.58
N GLU A 231 16.14 -0.62 -10.35
CA GLU A 231 16.21 0.23 -9.16
C GLU A 231 14.95 1.09 -9.01
N ALA A 232 14.47 1.68 -10.12
CA ALA A 232 13.27 2.51 -10.11
C ALA A 232 12.01 1.72 -9.75
N ASP A 233 11.87 0.48 -10.22
CA ASP A 233 10.73 -0.38 -9.88
C ASP A 233 10.69 -0.69 -8.38
N ILE A 234 11.85 -1.09 -7.82
CA ILE A 234 12.00 -1.49 -6.42
C ILE A 234 11.79 -0.28 -5.50
N ARG A 235 12.34 0.87 -5.88
CA ARG A 235 12.17 2.14 -5.17
C ARG A 235 10.72 2.57 -5.12
N ASP A 236 10.01 2.47 -6.25
CA ASP A 236 8.63 2.92 -6.37
C ASP A 236 7.67 2.13 -5.46
N TYR A 237 7.94 0.83 -5.28
CA TYR A 237 7.08 -0.10 -4.54
C TYR A 237 6.65 0.40 -3.16
N PHE A 238 7.58 0.96 -2.39
CA PHE A 238 7.35 1.56 -1.07
C PHE A 238 7.64 3.07 -1.05
N ARG A 239 7.69 3.75 -2.20
CA ARG A 239 8.06 5.18 -2.33
C ARG A 239 9.33 5.56 -1.57
N LEU A 240 10.38 4.77 -1.73
CA LEU A 240 11.68 5.05 -1.13
C LEU A 240 12.43 6.14 -1.92
N GLY A 241 13.41 6.78 -1.31
CA GLY A 241 14.32 7.70 -1.98
C GLY A 241 15.47 6.96 -2.67
N ALA A 242 15.98 7.51 -3.78
CA ALA A 242 17.12 6.92 -4.51
C ALA A 242 18.38 6.77 -3.64
N ARG A 243 18.59 7.69 -2.68
CA ARG A 243 19.71 7.63 -1.72
C ARG A 243 19.58 6.49 -0.72
N GLN A 244 18.35 6.07 -0.40
CA GLN A 244 18.07 4.94 0.50
C GLN A 244 18.26 3.60 -0.24
N VAL A 245 17.74 3.51 -1.46
CA VAL A 245 17.65 2.23 -2.18
C VAL A 245 18.99 1.75 -2.72
N LYS A 246 19.85 2.64 -3.24
CA LYS A 246 21.11 2.23 -3.88
C LYS A 246 22.06 1.48 -2.93
N PRO A 247 22.34 1.97 -1.69
CA PRO A 247 23.17 1.21 -0.74
C PRO A 247 22.55 -0.13 -0.34
N ALA A 248 21.24 -0.16 -0.10
CA ALA A 248 20.53 -1.39 0.25
C ALA A 248 20.58 -2.45 -0.86
N LEU A 249 20.44 -2.06 -2.13
CA LEU A 249 20.59 -2.97 -3.26
C LEU A 249 22.02 -3.54 -3.34
N ALA A 250 23.03 -2.70 -3.16
CA ALA A 250 24.43 -3.14 -3.18
C ALA A 250 24.73 -4.14 -2.05
N ALA A 251 24.25 -3.86 -0.83
CA ALA A 251 24.38 -4.76 0.31
C ALA A 251 23.68 -6.11 0.06
N LEU A 252 22.41 -6.08 -0.39
CA LEU A 252 21.65 -7.29 -0.67
C LEU A 252 22.25 -8.15 -1.80
N VAL A 253 22.91 -7.52 -2.79
CA VAL A 253 23.66 -8.26 -3.81
C VAL A 253 24.92 -8.89 -3.23
N ALA A 254 25.67 -8.15 -2.40
CA ALA A 254 26.87 -8.67 -1.73
C ALA A 254 26.54 -9.83 -0.76
N GLU A 255 25.38 -9.77 -0.09
CA GLU A 255 24.84 -10.81 0.79
C GLU A 255 24.30 -12.03 0.03
N GLY A 256 24.16 -11.96 -1.29
CA GLY A 256 23.57 -13.03 -2.11
C GLY A 256 22.05 -13.15 -1.97
N GLU A 257 21.37 -12.15 -1.38
CA GLU A 257 19.90 -12.10 -1.32
C GLU A 257 19.30 -11.59 -2.63
N LEU A 258 20.05 -10.79 -3.40
CA LEU A 258 19.67 -10.35 -4.74
C LEU A 258 20.76 -10.71 -5.75
N GLU A 259 20.33 -11.00 -6.97
CA GLU A 259 21.22 -11.20 -8.11
C GLU A 259 21.12 -9.98 -9.02
N ALA A 260 22.26 -9.37 -9.36
CA ALA A 260 22.30 -8.38 -10.42
C ALA A 260 22.12 -9.07 -11.79
N VAL A 261 21.15 -8.61 -12.56
CA VAL A 261 20.77 -9.16 -13.88
C VAL A 261 20.54 -8.02 -14.87
N THR A 262 20.46 -8.36 -16.15
CA THR A 262 19.97 -7.46 -17.19
C THR A 262 18.67 -8.01 -17.77
N VAL A 263 17.74 -7.12 -18.12
CA VAL A 263 16.52 -7.44 -18.85
C VAL A 263 16.55 -6.72 -20.19
N ASP A 264 16.79 -7.45 -21.27
CA ASP A 264 17.06 -6.90 -22.61
C ASP A 264 18.03 -5.70 -22.55
N GLY A 265 19.18 -5.90 -21.90
CA GLY A 265 20.21 -4.88 -21.69
C GLY A 265 19.93 -3.81 -20.64
N THR A 266 18.75 -3.81 -19.99
CA THR A 266 18.44 -2.89 -18.89
C THR A 266 18.86 -3.47 -17.54
N PRO A 267 19.69 -2.79 -16.73
CA PRO A 267 20.08 -3.27 -15.40
C PRO A 267 18.88 -3.47 -14.46
N ALA A 268 18.85 -4.62 -13.79
CA ALA A 268 17.80 -5.03 -12.87
C ALA A 268 18.34 -5.94 -11.76
N TYR A 269 17.48 -6.26 -10.80
CA TYR A 269 17.76 -7.11 -9.66
C TYR A 269 16.70 -8.20 -9.59
N LEU A 270 17.15 -9.44 -9.44
CA LEU A 270 16.33 -10.64 -9.30
C LEU A 270 16.44 -11.13 -7.84
N ARG A 271 15.33 -11.57 -7.24
CA ARG A 271 15.40 -12.24 -5.93
C ARG A 271 16.22 -13.54 -6.08
N ALA A 272 17.21 -13.74 -5.21
CA ALA A 272 18.01 -14.96 -5.27
C ALA A 272 17.17 -16.23 -5.17
N GLY A 273 17.52 -17.23 -5.98
CA GLY A 273 16.79 -18.52 -6.05
C GLY A 273 15.44 -18.44 -6.79
N GLN A 274 15.10 -17.30 -7.38
CA GLN A 274 13.87 -17.15 -8.16
C GLN A 274 13.96 -17.96 -9.46
N THR A 275 13.08 -18.94 -9.62
CA THR A 275 12.99 -19.70 -10.87
C THR A 275 12.29 -18.90 -11.97
N VAL A 276 12.75 -19.06 -13.22
CA VAL A 276 12.08 -18.48 -14.39
C VAL A 276 10.97 -19.42 -14.88
N PRO A 277 9.68 -19.03 -14.82
CA PRO A 277 8.62 -19.88 -15.31
C PRO A 277 8.71 -20.13 -16.83
N ARG A 278 8.42 -21.35 -17.26
CA ARG A 278 8.59 -21.77 -18.68
C ARG A 278 7.42 -21.39 -19.58
N ARG A 279 6.24 -21.16 -19.00
CA ARG A 279 4.99 -20.89 -19.72
C ARG A 279 4.41 -19.57 -19.26
N ASP A 280 3.71 -18.86 -20.12
CA ASP A 280 2.87 -17.76 -19.68
C ASP A 280 1.60 -18.33 -19.02
N ARG A 281 1.18 -17.72 -17.90
CA ARG A 281 -0.02 -18.07 -17.13
C ARG A 281 -0.56 -16.84 -16.43
N GLY A 282 -1.80 -16.92 -16.01
CA GLY A 282 -2.45 -15.94 -15.17
C GLY A 282 -3.50 -15.17 -15.95
N THR A 283 -4.73 -15.26 -15.48
CA THR A 283 -5.88 -14.59 -16.09
C THR A 283 -6.66 -13.88 -15.00
N ALA A 284 -6.72 -12.56 -15.08
CA ALA A 284 -7.35 -11.72 -14.08
C ALA A 284 -7.71 -10.36 -14.66
N LEU A 285 -8.75 -9.76 -14.10
CA LEU A 285 -8.97 -8.33 -14.24
C LEU A 285 -8.19 -7.62 -13.13
N LEU A 286 -7.46 -6.55 -13.46
CA LEU A 286 -6.60 -5.83 -12.52
C LEU A 286 -7.17 -4.44 -12.27
N CYS A 287 -7.38 -4.08 -11.01
CA CYS A 287 -7.77 -2.71 -10.70
C CYS A 287 -6.62 -1.74 -11.01
N PRO A 288 -6.89 -0.44 -11.22
CA PRO A 288 -5.83 0.51 -11.58
C PRO A 288 -4.67 0.59 -10.58
N PHE A 289 -4.91 0.24 -9.31
CA PHE A 289 -3.94 0.31 -8.22
C PHE A 289 -3.37 -1.07 -7.84
N ASP A 290 -3.57 -2.07 -8.69
CA ASP A 290 -3.04 -3.41 -8.47
C ASP A 290 -1.50 -3.42 -8.46
N PRO A 291 -0.84 -4.10 -7.50
CA PRO A 291 0.62 -4.08 -7.39
C PRO A 291 1.40 -4.61 -8.59
N LEU A 292 0.78 -5.39 -9.47
CA LEU A 292 1.42 -5.80 -10.72
C LEU A 292 1.59 -4.61 -11.68
N ILE A 293 0.68 -3.64 -11.62
CA ILE A 293 0.57 -2.60 -12.65
C ILE A 293 0.67 -1.16 -12.15
N PHE A 294 0.71 -0.89 -10.83
CA PHE A 294 0.68 0.49 -10.31
C PHE A 294 1.81 1.38 -10.86
N PHE A 295 2.95 0.79 -11.26
CA PHE A 295 4.10 1.51 -11.77
C PHE A 295 4.13 1.44 -13.29
N ARG A 296 3.55 2.46 -13.94
CA ARG A 296 3.27 2.44 -15.38
C ARG A 296 4.51 2.25 -16.26
N PRO A 297 5.68 2.88 -15.98
CA PRO A 297 6.89 2.63 -16.76
C PRO A 297 7.32 1.17 -16.78
N ARG A 298 7.12 0.44 -15.67
CA ARG A 298 7.39 -1.01 -15.61
C ARG A 298 6.39 -1.81 -16.44
N VAL A 299 5.11 -1.44 -16.39
CA VAL A 299 4.06 -2.10 -17.19
C VAL A 299 4.36 -1.98 -18.67
N GLU A 300 4.70 -0.78 -19.12
CA GLU A 300 5.05 -0.54 -20.52
C GLU A 300 6.27 -1.37 -20.94
N ARG A 301 7.34 -1.36 -20.14
CA ARG A 301 8.56 -2.14 -20.42
C ARG A 301 8.31 -3.66 -20.44
N LEU A 302 7.58 -4.22 -19.48
CA LEU A 302 7.41 -5.67 -19.35
C LEU A 302 6.26 -6.25 -20.19
N PHE A 303 5.21 -5.48 -20.43
CA PHE A 303 4.00 -5.95 -21.09
C PHE A 303 3.77 -5.28 -22.45
N GLY A 304 4.54 -4.26 -22.83
CA GLY A 304 4.27 -3.47 -24.04
C GLY A 304 2.93 -2.75 -23.96
N PHE A 305 2.47 -2.41 -22.76
CA PHE A 305 1.11 -1.93 -22.52
C PHE A 305 1.11 -0.54 -21.87
N HIS A 306 0.87 0.50 -22.66
CA HIS A 306 0.73 1.86 -22.17
C HIS A 306 -0.59 2.04 -21.40
N TYR A 307 -0.53 2.14 -20.07
CA TYR A 307 -1.72 2.27 -19.22
C TYR A 307 -1.76 3.59 -18.47
N ARG A 308 -2.85 4.35 -18.69
CA ARG A 308 -3.18 5.57 -17.95
C ARG A 308 -4.64 5.50 -17.51
N ILE A 309 -4.87 5.72 -16.22
CA ILE A 309 -6.21 5.91 -15.68
C ILE A 309 -6.69 7.33 -16.02
N GLU A 310 -7.92 7.46 -16.53
CA GLU A 310 -8.45 8.74 -17.03
C GLU A 310 -9.52 9.35 -16.10
N ILE A 311 -9.45 9.00 -14.81
CA ILE A 311 -10.41 9.43 -13.79
C ILE A 311 -10.42 10.96 -13.63
N TYR A 312 -9.27 11.60 -13.79
CA TYR A 312 -9.09 13.05 -13.75
C TYR A 312 -9.18 13.71 -15.14
N THR A 313 -9.30 12.92 -16.20
CA THR A 313 -9.44 13.44 -17.56
C THR A 313 -10.90 13.83 -17.79
N PRO A 314 -11.19 15.05 -18.32
CA PRO A 314 -12.54 15.43 -18.70
C PRO A 314 -13.17 14.42 -19.67
N ALA A 315 -14.48 14.17 -19.54
CA ALA A 315 -15.16 13.09 -20.27
C ALA A 315 -14.91 13.09 -21.79
N ALA A 316 -14.92 14.28 -22.43
CA ALA A 316 -14.68 14.44 -23.87
C ALA A 316 -13.22 14.18 -24.30
N LYS A 317 -12.27 14.16 -23.37
CA LYS A 317 -10.83 13.91 -23.63
C LYS A 317 -10.39 12.49 -23.25
N ARG A 318 -11.31 11.65 -22.78
CA ARG A 318 -11.03 10.26 -22.41
C ARG A 318 -10.89 9.41 -23.66
N GLN A 319 -9.81 8.63 -23.75
CA GLN A 319 -9.59 7.69 -24.84
C GLN A 319 -10.23 6.33 -24.54
N PHE A 320 -10.19 5.88 -23.28
CA PHE A 320 -10.58 4.52 -22.91
C PHE A 320 -11.75 4.46 -21.94
N GLY A 321 -11.95 5.48 -21.09
CA GLY A 321 -13.04 5.50 -20.13
C GLY A 321 -12.61 5.98 -18.74
N TYR A 322 -13.58 6.19 -17.87
CA TYR A 322 -13.35 6.87 -16.57
C TYR A 322 -12.47 6.07 -15.62
N TYR A 323 -12.73 4.76 -15.47
CA TYR A 323 -12.08 3.91 -14.46
C TYR A 323 -11.84 2.50 -15.02
N VAL A 324 -11.04 2.43 -16.08
CA VAL A 324 -10.79 1.23 -16.87
C VAL A 324 -9.79 0.29 -16.19
N TRP A 325 -10.12 -1.00 -16.15
CA TRP A 325 -9.28 -2.06 -15.58
C TRP A 325 -8.54 -2.82 -16.69
N PRO A 326 -7.22 -3.00 -16.60
CA PRO A 326 -6.50 -3.88 -17.53
C PRO A 326 -6.91 -5.34 -17.38
N PHE A 327 -7.05 -6.03 -18.51
CA PHE A 327 -7.33 -7.47 -18.56
C PHE A 327 -6.04 -8.24 -18.84
N LEU A 328 -5.60 -9.02 -17.86
CA LEU A 328 -4.53 -9.99 -17.97
C LEU A 328 -5.13 -11.31 -18.47
N LEU A 329 -4.65 -11.80 -19.62
CA LEU A 329 -4.99 -13.10 -20.19
C LEU A 329 -3.71 -13.85 -20.47
N ASP A 330 -3.57 -15.04 -19.89
CA ASP A 330 -2.38 -15.90 -20.02
C ASP A 330 -1.07 -15.12 -19.83
N GLY A 331 -0.99 -14.33 -18.77
CA GLY A 331 0.20 -13.56 -18.39
C GLY A 331 0.47 -12.34 -19.27
N ARG A 332 -0.45 -11.94 -20.15
CA ARG A 332 -0.33 -10.76 -21.02
C ARG A 332 -1.47 -9.76 -20.79
N LEU A 333 -1.16 -8.48 -20.85
CA LEU A 333 -2.19 -7.43 -20.83
C LEU A 333 -2.73 -7.25 -22.24
N VAL A 334 -3.95 -7.75 -22.48
CA VAL A 334 -4.55 -7.83 -23.83
C VAL A 334 -5.68 -6.84 -24.04
N GLY A 335 -6.17 -6.22 -22.98
CA GLY A 335 -7.38 -5.41 -23.07
C GLY A 335 -7.59 -4.46 -21.90
N ARG A 336 -8.65 -3.69 -22.03
CA ARG A 336 -9.12 -2.64 -21.14
C ARG A 336 -10.62 -2.83 -20.97
N VAL A 337 -11.11 -2.88 -19.74
CA VAL A 337 -12.52 -3.07 -19.42
C VAL A 337 -13.03 -1.86 -18.66
N ASP A 338 -14.02 -1.15 -19.22
CA ASP A 338 -14.76 -0.12 -18.50
C ASP A 338 -15.95 -0.77 -17.80
N LEU A 339 -15.83 -1.02 -16.49
CA LEU A 339 -16.85 -1.70 -15.70
C LEU A 339 -18.08 -0.82 -15.39
N LYS A 340 -18.07 0.46 -15.79
CA LYS A 340 -19.21 1.36 -15.59
C LYS A 340 -20.24 1.25 -16.72
N ARG A 341 -19.86 0.72 -17.88
CA ARG A 341 -20.65 0.76 -19.11
C ARG A 341 -21.29 -0.58 -19.44
#